data_AF-A0A853AHH2-F1
#
_entry.id   AF-A0A853AHH2-F1
#
_cell.length_a   1.000
_cell.length_b   1.000
_cell.length_c   1.000
_cell.angle_alpha   90.00
_cell.angle_beta   90.00
_cell.angle_gamma   90.00
#
_symmetry.space_group_name_H-M   'P 1'
#
loop_
_entity.id
_entity.type
_entity.pdbx_description
1 polymer ?
#
loop_
_entity_poly.entity_id
_entity_poly.type
_entity_poly.pdbx_seq_one_letter_code
_entity_poly.pdbx_strand_id
1 'polypeptide(L)'
;MRVRNEGARAYNVVLSQITAQHNGRVPQQDLAAGDVVPDVEVPSGDDVIYTSVFEIGSEPGELQVSVQPSPFTQDTVYFVGQV
;
A
#
# COMPACT_ATOMS: atom_id res chain seq x y z
N MET A 1 -1.65 -4.47 5.42
CA MET A 1 -0.49 -3.57 5.66
C MET A 1 -0.64 -2.91 7.02
N ARG A 2 0.47 -2.66 7.73
CA ARG A 2 0.50 -1.85 8.95
C ARG A 2 1.25 -0.55 8.66
N VAL A 3 0.63 0.59 8.94
CA VAL A 3 1.26 1.91 8.84
C VAL A 3 1.46 2.44 10.24
N ARG A 4 2.71 2.70 10.62
CA ARG A 4 3.07 3.30 11.90
C ARG A 4 3.57 4.72 11.66
N ASN A 5 2.98 5.69 12.36
CA ASN A 5 3.42 7.07 12.25
C ASN A 5 4.54 7.34 13.26
N GLU A 6 5.77 7.45 12.79
CA GLU A 6 6.94 7.82 13.61
C GLU A 6 7.29 9.32 13.50
N GLY A 7 6.47 10.11 12.78
CA GLY A 7 6.63 11.55 12.63
C GLY A 7 6.01 12.33 13.78
N ALA A 8 6.44 13.59 13.96
CA ALA A 8 5.98 14.46 15.04
C ALA A 8 4.55 15.02 14.87
N ARG A 9 3.95 14.84 13.69
CA ARG A 9 2.59 15.31 13.37
C ARG A 9 1.72 14.11 13.05
N ALA A 10 0.42 14.27 13.22
CA ALA A 10 -0.53 13.28 12.80
C ALA A 10 -0.43 13.06 11.27
N TYR A 11 -0.61 11.82 10.85
CA TYR A 11 -0.38 11.38 9.47
C TYR A 11 -1.69 10.88 8.86
N ASN A 12 -2.11 11.49 7.76
CA ASN A 12 -3.28 11.02 7.03
C ASN A 12 -2.88 9.87 6.10
N VAL A 13 -3.44 8.69 6.35
CA VAL A 13 -3.09 7.45 5.65
C VAL A 13 -3.50 7.47 4.19
N VAL A 14 -4.47 8.31 3.80
CA VAL A 14 -4.86 8.52 2.41
C VAL A 14 -3.71 9.06 1.55
N LEU A 15 -2.67 9.64 2.18
CA LEU A 15 -1.48 10.12 1.49
C LEU A 15 -0.52 9.00 1.12
N SER A 16 -0.65 7.82 1.72
CA SER A 16 0.12 6.65 1.30
C SER A 16 -0.43 6.10 -0.01
N GLN A 17 0.47 5.74 -0.90
CA GLN A 17 0.14 5.03 -2.12
C GLN A 17 0.73 3.63 -2.07
N ILE A 18 -0.13 2.63 -2.28
CA ILE A 18 0.26 1.25 -2.49
C ILE A 18 -0.07 0.87 -3.93
N THR A 19 0.89 0.28 -4.63
CA THR A 19 0.70 -0.25 -5.98
C THR A 19 1.30 -1.65 -6.06
N ALA A 20 0.81 -2.43 -7.02
CA ALA A 20 1.32 -3.76 -7.31
C ALA A 20 1.67 -3.88 -8.80
N GLN A 21 2.48 -4.87 -9.13
CA GLN A 21 2.78 -5.30 -10.49
C GLN A 21 2.95 -6.82 -10.49
N HIS A 22 2.30 -7.51 -11.41
CA HIS A 22 2.43 -8.96 -11.60
C HIS A 22 2.91 -9.25 -13.02
N ASN A 23 4.05 -9.93 -13.18
CA ASN A 23 4.67 -10.21 -14.47
C ASN A 23 4.82 -8.96 -15.37
N GLY A 24 5.22 -7.83 -14.76
CA GLY A 24 5.37 -6.56 -15.47
C GLY A 24 4.04 -5.82 -15.77
N ARG A 25 2.88 -6.35 -15.37
CA ARG A 25 1.56 -5.73 -15.57
C ARG A 25 1.02 -5.12 -14.30
N VAL A 26 0.41 -3.94 -14.39
CA VAL A 26 -0.25 -3.30 -13.23
C VAL A 26 -1.66 -3.90 -13.07
N PRO A 27 -1.95 -4.62 -11.97
CA PRO A 27 -3.26 -5.17 -11.69
C PRO A 27 -4.25 -4.09 -11.28
N GLN A 28 -5.54 -4.39 -11.42
CA GLN A 28 -6.61 -3.55 -10.91
C GLN A 28 -6.77 -3.77 -9.40
N GLN A 29 -6.91 -2.69 -8.64
CA GLN A 29 -7.28 -2.77 -7.22
C GLN A 29 -8.78 -3.05 -7.10
N ASP A 30 -9.14 -4.08 -6.33
CA ASP A 30 -10.52 -4.35 -5.93
C ASP A 30 -10.82 -3.57 -4.64
N LEU A 31 -11.60 -2.50 -4.79
CA LEU A 31 -12.02 -1.63 -3.70
C LEU A 31 -13.19 -2.21 -2.88
N ALA A 32 -13.80 -3.31 -3.32
CA ALA A 32 -14.89 -3.99 -2.63
C ALA A 32 -14.42 -5.22 -1.84
N ALA A 33 -13.28 -5.83 -2.21
CA ALA A 33 -12.69 -6.95 -1.47
C ALA A 33 -11.67 -6.54 -0.38
N GLY A 34 -11.19 -5.29 -0.41
CA GLY A 34 -10.31 -4.73 0.61
C GLY A 34 -11.05 -3.93 1.69
N ASP A 35 -10.29 -3.36 2.62
CA ASP A 35 -10.81 -2.31 3.47
C ASP A 35 -11.11 -1.08 2.61
N VAL A 36 -12.20 -0.36 2.94
CA VAL A 36 -12.47 0.95 2.35
C VAL A 36 -11.26 1.84 2.63
N VAL A 37 -10.85 2.64 1.64
CA VAL A 37 -9.70 3.55 1.74
C VAL A 37 -9.70 4.22 3.11
N PRO A 38 -8.66 4.01 3.94
CA PRO A 38 -8.66 4.50 5.31
C PRO A 38 -8.49 6.03 5.30
N ASP A 39 -9.61 6.75 5.40
CA ASP A 39 -9.62 8.17 5.75
C ASP A 39 -9.41 8.33 7.26
N VAL A 40 -8.20 7.95 7.69
CA VAL A 40 -7.80 7.92 9.10
C VAL A 40 -6.55 8.78 9.27
N GLU A 41 -6.61 9.65 10.27
CA GLU A 41 -5.47 10.38 10.76
C GLU A 41 -4.82 9.61 11.92
N VAL A 42 -3.58 9.15 11.74
CA VAL A 42 -2.83 8.36 12.71
C VAL A 42 -1.96 9.30 13.55
N PRO A 43 -2.19 9.42 14.86
CA PRO A 43 -1.34 10.21 15.76
C PRO A 43 0.11 9.75 15.77
N SER A 44 1.01 10.62 16.22
CA SER A 44 2.43 10.28 16.40
C SER A 44 2.59 9.12 17.40
N GLY A 45 3.28 8.06 17.00
CA GLY A 45 3.55 6.87 17.81
C GLY A 45 2.56 5.72 17.61
N ASP A 46 1.39 6.01 17.03
CA ASP A 46 0.31 5.04 16.80
C ASP A 46 0.45 4.34 15.44
N ASP A 47 -0.40 3.34 15.23
CA ASP A 47 -0.49 2.62 13.97
C ASP A 47 -1.94 2.33 13.56
N VAL A 48 -2.10 2.12 12.25
CA VAL A 48 -3.33 1.58 11.66
C VAL A 48 -2.99 0.36 10.81
N ILE A 49 -3.95 -0.56 10.72
CA ILE A 49 -3.87 -1.72 9.85
C ILE A 49 -5.01 -1.64 8.85
N TYR A 50 -4.70 -1.85 7.57
CA TYR A 50 -5.69 -1.95 6.51
C TYR A 50 -5.25 -2.91 5.40
N THR A 51 -6.20 -3.36 4.61
CA THR A 51 -6.04 -4.35 3.55
C THR A 51 -6.38 -3.74 2.19
N SER A 52 -5.49 -3.93 1.21
CA SER A 52 -5.74 -3.61 -0.19
C SER A 52 -5.67 -4.90 -0.99
N VAL A 53 -6.65 -5.12 -1.86
CA VAL A 53 -6.74 -6.32 -2.69
C VAL A 53 -6.50 -5.93 -4.15
N PHE A 54 -5.63 -6.66 -4.82
CA PHE A 54 -5.33 -6.48 -6.24
C PHE A 54 -5.64 -7.77 -6.99
N GLU A 55 -6.37 -7.64 -8.09
CA GLU A 55 -6.68 -8.77 -8.96
C GLU A 55 -5.51 -9.03 -9.91
N ILE A 56 -4.85 -10.17 -9.73
CA ILE A 56 -3.76 -10.63 -10.59
C ILE A 56 -4.19 -11.86 -11.39
N GLY A 57 -3.54 -12.08 -12.52
CA GLY A 57 -3.69 -13.33 -13.29
C GLY A 57 -3.26 -14.56 -12.49
N SER A 58 -3.75 -15.73 -12.88
CA SER A 58 -3.47 -17.01 -12.21
C SER A 58 -2.15 -17.66 -12.66
N GLU A 59 -1.49 -17.10 -13.66
CA GLU A 59 -0.17 -17.54 -14.07
C GLU A 59 0.87 -17.34 -12.96
N PRO A 60 1.81 -18.26 -12.76
CA PRO A 60 2.93 -18.02 -11.86
C PRO A 60 3.77 -16.83 -12.32
N GLY A 61 4.36 -16.10 -11.39
CA GLY A 61 5.07 -14.88 -11.77
C GLY A 61 5.70 -14.08 -10.65
N GLU A 62 6.49 -13.09 -11.08
CA GLU A 62 7.00 -12.08 -10.17
C GLU A 62 5.87 -11.14 -9.75
N LEU A 63 5.70 -10.98 -8.43
CA LEU A 63 4.88 -9.95 -7.82
C LEU A 63 5.79 -8.91 -7.19
N GLN A 64 5.64 -7.67 -7.63
CA GLN A 64 6.23 -6.51 -7.00
C GLN A 64 5.13 -5.68 -6.33
N VAL A 65 5.32 -5.30 -5.08
CA VAL A 65 4.49 -4.33 -4.35
C VAL A 65 5.35 -3.12 -4.03
N SER A 66 4.87 -1.93 -4.34
CA SER A 66 5.52 -0.67 -3.99
C SER A 66 4.66 0.14 -3.03
N VAL A 67 5.32 0.75 -2.05
CA VAL A 67 4.68 1.61 -1.06
C VAL A 67 5.41 2.94 -1.03
N GLN A 68 4.67 4.01 -1.28
CA GLN A 68 5.12 5.39 -1.15
C GLN A 68 4.37 6.04 0.02
N PRO A 69 5.05 6.41 1.12
CA PRO A 69 4.38 6.98 2.30
C PRO A 69 3.76 8.36 2.04
N SER A 70 4.22 9.10 1.04
CA SER A 70 3.68 10.41 0.72
C SER A 70 4.01 10.76 -0.72
N PRO A 71 3.08 11.40 -1.48
CA PRO A 71 3.39 11.89 -2.82
C PRO A 71 4.47 12.99 -2.82
N PHE A 72 4.79 13.55 -1.64
CA PHE A 72 5.80 14.58 -1.46
C PHE A 72 7.17 14.02 -1.07
N THR A 73 7.28 12.71 -0.81
CA THR A 73 8.57 12.04 -0.52
C THR A 73 9.07 11.32 -1.77
N GLN A 74 10.38 11.33 -1.99
CA GLN A 74 11.00 10.58 -3.10
C GLN A 74 11.21 9.09 -2.78
N ASP A 75 10.98 8.69 -1.53
CA ASP A 75 11.24 7.33 -1.08
C ASP A 75 10.03 6.42 -1.38
N THR A 76 10.24 5.48 -2.29
CA THR A 76 9.34 4.36 -2.54
C THR A 76 10.04 3.08 -2.10
N VAL A 77 9.38 2.30 -1.26
CA VAL A 77 9.87 0.99 -0.82
C VAL A 77 9.28 -0.08 -1.73
N TYR A 78 10.10 -1.05 -2.12
CA TYR A 78 9.70 -2.14 -3.01
C TYR A 78 9.84 -3.50 -2.31
N PHE A 79 8.83 -4.35 -2.50
CA PHE A 79 8.82 -5.74 -2.08
C PHE A 79 8.63 -6.60 -3.32
N VAL A 80 9.52 -7.57 -3.54
CA VAL A 80 9.47 -8.46 -4.71
C VAL A 80 9.39 -9.91 -4.22
N GLY A 81 8.50 -10.69 -4.82
CA GLY A 81 8.28 -12.09 -4.52
C GLY A 81 7.79 -12.88 -5.72
N GLN A 82 7.52 -14.17 -5.52
CA GLN A 82 6.92 -15.06 -6.51
C GLN A 82 5.55 -15.52 -6.00
N VAL A 83 4.58 -15.60 -6.91
CA VAL A 83 3.23 -16.14 -6.65
C VAL A 83 2.95 -17.28 -7.61
#